data_AF-A0A6A3H0G5-F1
#
_entry.id   AF-A0A6A3H0G5-F1
#
_cell.length_a   1.000
_cell.length_b   1.000
_cell.length_c   1.000
_cell.angle_alpha   90.00
_cell.angle_beta   90.00
_cell.angle_gamma   90.00
#
_symmetry.space_group_name_H-M   'P 1'
#
loop_
_entity.id
_entity.type
_entity.pdbx_description
1 polymer ?
#
loop_
_entity_poly.entity_id
_entity_poly.type
_entity_poly.pdbx_seq_one_letter_code
_entity_poly.pdbx_strand_id
1 'polypeptide(L)'
;MAKKKSKKTGSAAQQKEAGDAGESRTKSVARLFTAMQEKGAVWYGREREGIALIEGFQSALLAVRDAQAAASVAAGRDAADNRNDEVVLAGLAGNAAMDPWLAEDLYQQVQELASGFEELLEHMYALQEQAREIVLAAGDDEEQQVEATELRPVEYLEMMSQELATFEAEYQHIEALLQLISFETSTDELRTLVISWSTSPFLDPAQSRSFVQRHQVSQQLHA
;
A
#
# COMPACT_ATOMS: atom_id res chain seq x y z
N MET A 1 -26.12 -61.46 40.20
CA MET A 1 -27.02 -60.50 39.53
C MET A 1 -26.23 -59.28 39.08
N ALA A 2 -26.47 -58.87 37.82
CA ALA A 2 -26.12 -57.62 37.11
C ALA A 2 -24.79 -56.86 37.40
N LYS A 3 -23.84 -56.99 36.46
CA LYS A 3 -22.77 -55.99 36.23
C LYS A 3 -23.35 -54.81 35.46
N LYS A 4 -23.35 -53.61 36.06
CA LYS A 4 -23.80 -52.36 35.42
C LYS A 4 -22.67 -51.84 34.50
N LYS A 5 -22.79 -52.05 33.18
CA LYS A 5 -21.95 -51.37 32.18
C LYS A 5 -22.48 -49.94 32.00
N SER A 6 -21.77 -48.94 32.52
CA SER A 6 -21.99 -47.55 32.15
C SER A 6 -21.45 -47.32 30.74
N LYS A 7 -22.36 -47.05 29.81
CA LYS A 7 -22.07 -46.72 28.41
C LYS A 7 -21.74 -45.22 28.34
N LYS A 8 -20.46 -44.87 28.13
CA LYS A 8 -20.00 -43.52 27.84
C LYS A 8 -20.31 -43.21 26.37
N THR A 9 -21.52 -42.72 26.10
CA THR A 9 -21.93 -42.18 24.80
C THR A 9 -22.02 -40.67 24.93
N GLY A 10 -20.92 -39.98 24.59
CA GLY A 10 -20.88 -38.52 24.64
C GLY A 10 -19.71 -37.84 23.91
N SER A 11 -18.82 -38.56 23.21
CA SER A 11 -17.63 -37.92 22.59
C SER A 11 -17.73 -37.67 21.10
N ALA A 12 -18.41 -38.52 20.32
CA ALA A 12 -18.30 -38.46 18.87
C ALA A 12 -19.10 -37.33 18.20
N ALA A 13 -20.26 -36.94 18.75
CA ALA A 13 -21.06 -35.84 18.20
C ALA A 13 -20.46 -34.47 18.55
N GLN A 14 -20.00 -34.32 19.80
CA GLN A 14 -19.43 -33.08 20.32
C GLN A 14 -18.05 -32.77 19.69
N GLN A 15 -17.22 -33.79 19.40
CA GLN A 15 -15.98 -33.61 18.62
C GLN A 15 -16.24 -33.26 17.16
N LYS A 16 -17.34 -33.74 16.57
CA LYS A 16 -17.66 -33.49 15.16
C LYS A 16 -18.22 -32.08 14.94
N GLU A 17 -19.05 -31.58 15.86
CA GLU A 17 -19.54 -30.19 15.85
C GLU A 17 -18.42 -29.19 16.18
N ALA A 18 -17.52 -29.52 17.11
CA ALA A 18 -16.35 -28.68 17.42
C ALA A 18 -15.37 -28.59 16.24
N GLY A 19 -15.12 -29.71 15.54
CA GLY A 19 -14.29 -29.75 14.33
C GLY A 19 -14.86 -28.94 13.17
N ASP A 20 -16.16 -29.07 12.90
CA ASP A 20 -16.86 -28.32 11.84
C ASP A 20 -16.87 -26.80 12.11
N ALA A 21 -17.06 -26.41 13.38
CA ALA A 21 -16.96 -25.02 13.80
C ALA A 21 -15.53 -24.47 13.73
N GLY A 22 -14.50 -25.28 14.02
CA GLY A 22 -13.09 -24.92 13.85
C GLY A 22 -12.72 -24.70 12.39
N GLU A 23 -13.10 -25.62 11.50
CA GLU A 23 -12.80 -25.55 10.08
C GLU A 23 -13.49 -24.34 9.40
N SER A 24 -14.74 -24.04 9.77
CA SER A 24 -15.46 -22.86 9.30
C SER A 24 -14.80 -21.53 9.72
N ARG A 25 -14.25 -21.47 10.94
CA ARG A 25 -13.51 -20.31 11.45
C ARG A 25 -12.18 -20.12 10.73
N THR A 26 -11.37 -21.17 10.58
CA THR A 26 -10.11 -21.12 9.83
C THR A 26 -10.35 -20.66 8.39
N LYS A 27 -11.40 -21.17 7.72
CA LYS A 27 -11.79 -20.71 6.39
C LYS A 27 -12.18 -19.23 6.37
N SER A 28 -12.86 -18.74 7.40
CA SER A 28 -13.23 -17.32 7.52
C SER A 28 -12.00 -16.41 7.68
N VAL A 29 -11.08 -16.75 8.59
CA VAL A 29 -9.84 -15.96 8.78
C VAL A 29 -8.93 -16.04 7.56
N ALA A 30 -8.83 -17.20 6.92
CA ALA A 30 -8.07 -17.34 5.68
C ALA A 30 -8.59 -16.46 4.54
N ARG A 31 -9.92 -16.24 4.44
CA ARG A 31 -10.50 -15.29 3.49
C ARG A 31 -10.15 -13.85 3.82
N LEU A 32 -10.14 -13.47 5.09
CA LEU A 32 -9.71 -12.14 5.53
C LEU A 32 -8.23 -11.90 5.22
N PHE A 33 -7.38 -12.91 5.40
CA PHE A 33 -5.99 -12.87 4.98
C PHE A 33 -5.86 -12.65 3.46
N THR A 34 -6.62 -13.37 2.62
CA THR A 34 -6.62 -13.13 1.16
C THR A 34 -7.07 -11.70 0.82
N ALA A 35 -8.12 -11.19 1.47
CA ALA A 35 -8.56 -9.82 1.28
C ALA A 35 -7.48 -8.79 1.67
N MET A 36 -6.70 -9.07 2.71
CA MET A 36 -5.57 -8.22 3.11
C MET A 36 -4.45 -8.23 2.06
N GLN A 37 -4.14 -9.40 1.47
CA GLN A 37 -3.19 -9.51 0.36
C GLN A 37 -3.65 -8.71 -0.88
N GLU A 38 -4.95 -8.74 -1.19
CA GLU A 38 -5.53 -7.92 -2.27
C GLU A 38 -5.34 -6.43 -2.00
N LYS A 39 -5.53 -5.97 -0.75
CA LYS A 39 -5.23 -4.58 -0.37
C LYS A 39 -3.75 -4.25 -0.51
N GLY A 40 -2.85 -5.17 -0.16
CA GLY A 40 -1.42 -5.03 -0.40
C GLY A 40 -1.09 -4.88 -1.90
N ALA A 41 -1.76 -5.63 -2.78
CA ALA A 41 -1.58 -5.46 -4.22
C ALA A 41 -2.01 -4.05 -4.71
N VAL A 42 -3.10 -3.51 -4.16
CA VAL A 42 -3.56 -2.14 -4.45
C VAL A 42 -2.57 -1.11 -3.92
N TRP A 43 -1.98 -1.33 -2.74
CA TRP A 43 -0.93 -0.50 -2.16
C TRP A 43 0.24 -0.30 -3.13
N TYR A 44 0.87 -1.38 -3.61
CA TYR A 44 1.96 -1.28 -4.58
C TYR A 44 1.54 -0.66 -5.91
N GLY A 45 0.25 -0.80 -6.28
CA GLY A 45 -0.32 -0.10 -7.43
C GLY A 45 -0.25 1.40 -7.25
N ARG A 46 -0.70 1.89 -6.08
CA ARG A 46 -0.67 3.31 -5.72
C ARG A 46 0.75 3.85 -5.54
N GLU A 47 1.68 3.07 -5.01
CA GLU A 47 3.09 3.50 -4.93
C GLU A 47 3.68 3.79 -6.32
N ARG A 48 3.39 2.93 -7.31
CA ARG A 48 3.84 3.15 -8.69
C ARG A 48 3.19 4.39 -9.32
N GLU A 49 1.91 4.61 -9.05
CA GLU A 49 1.20 5.82 -9.48
C GLU A 49 1.80 7.07 -8.82
N GLY A 50 2.09 7.02 -7.52
CA GLY A 50 2.73 8.11 -6.79
C GLY A 50 4.10 8.48 -7.34
N ILE A 51 4.93 7.47 -7.66
CA ILE A 51 6.22 7.70 -8.34
C ILE A 51 6.01 8.42 -9.68
N ALA A 52 5.06 7.96 -10.51
CA ALA A 52 4.78 8.58 -11.80
C ALA A 52 4.27 10.04 -11.66
N LEU A 53 3.47 10.33 -10.64
CA LEU A 53 3.03 11.69 -10.33
C LEU A 53 4.18 12.61 -9.91
N ILE A 54 5.09 12.12 -9.07
CA ILE A 54 6.27 12.89 -8.65
C ILE A 54 7.22 13.14 -9.83
N GLU A 55 7.42 12.16 -10.70
CA GLU A 55 8.20 12.31 -11.93
C GLU A 55 7.55 13.29 -12.92
N GLY A 56 6.22 13.26 -13.02
CA GLY A 56 5.42 14.21 -13.78
C GLY A 56 5.57 15.64 -13.24
N PHE A 57 5.43 15.80 -11.93
CA PHE A 57 5.62 17.07 -11.24
C PHE A 57 7.05 17.62 -11.43
N GLN A 58 8.07 16.76 -11.32
CA GLN A 58 9.46 17.11 -11.61
C GLN A 58 9.62 17.65 -13.04
N SER A 59 9.00 16.97 -14.01
CA SER A 59 9.08 17.36 -15.43
C SER A 59 8.38 18.69 -15.68
N ALA A 60 7.23 18.93 -15.04
CA ALA A 60 6.52 20.20 -15.10
C ALA A 60 7.34 21.34 -14.45
N LEU A 61 7.93 21.12 -13.27
CA LEU A 61 8.79 22.11 -12.62
C LEU A 61 10.00 22.51 -13.46
N LEU A 62 10.66 21.54 -14.10
CA LEU A 62 11.80 21.82 -14.98
C LEU A 62 11.40 22.74 -16.13
N ALA A 63 10.32 22.42 -16.81
CA ALA A 63 9.90 23.19 -17.97
C ALA A 63 9.32 24.57 -17.59
N VAL A 64 8.74 24.74 -16.39
CA VAL A 64 8.41 26.08 -15.84
C VAL A 64 9.68 26.91 -15.62
N ARG A 65 10.72 26.32 -15.00
CA ARG A 65 12.00 27.00 -14.76
C ARG A 65 12.71 27.37 -16.07
N ASP A 66 12.70 26.48 -17.06
CA ASP A 66 13.28 26.73 -18.39
C ASP A 66 12.52 27.84 -19.14
N ALA A 67 11.19 27.85 -19.09
CA ALA A 67 10.38 28.90 -19.68
C ALA A 67 10.64 30.27 -19.04
N GLN A 68 10.76 30.33 -17.71
CA GLN A 68 11.10 31.54 -16.97
C GLN A 68 12.51 32.05 -17.32
N ALA A 69 13.48 31.14 -17.45
CA ALA A 69 14.83 31.48 -17.87
C ALA A 69 14.84 32.04 -19.30
N ALA A 70 14.15 31.40 -20.25
CA ALA A 70 14.04 31.87 -21.63
C ALA A 70 13.38 33.26 -21.73
N ALA A 71 12.31 33.50 -20.96
CA ALA A 71 11.65 34.80 -20.91
C ALA A 71 12.56 35.90 -20.35
N SER A 72 13.35 35.60 -19.31
CA SER A 72 14.31 36.57 -18.75
C SER A 72 15.43 36.94 -19.72
N VAL A 73 15.90 35.98 -20.53
CA VAL A 73 16.91 36.20 -21.57
C VAL A 73 16.34 37.02 -22.73
N ALA A 74 15.08 36.76 -23.14
CA ALA A 74 14.39 37.57 -24.15
C ALA A 74 14.19 39.02 -23.68
N ALA A 75 13.71 39.22 -22.44
CA ALA A 75 13.54 40.56 -21.86
C ALA A 75 14.86 41.33 -21.72
N GLY A 76 15.96 40.65 -21.40
CA GLY A 76 17.31 41.25 -21.36
C GLY A 76 17.87 41.61 -22.74
N ARG A 77 17.43 40.91 -23.80
CA ARG A 77 17.81 41.15 -25.19
C ARG A 77 17.00 42.29 -25.81
N ASP A 78 15.71 42.37 -25.51
CA ASP A 78 14.82 43.46 -25.93
C ASP A 78 15.16 44.80 -25.26
N ALA A 79 15.77 44.76 -24.06
CA ALA A 79 16.32 45.95 -23.40
C ALA A 79 17.61 46.48 -24.08
N ALA A 80 18.33 45.63 -24.81
CA ALA A 80 19.58 46.00 -25.49
C ALA A 80 19.36 46.50 -26.93
N ASP A 81 18.25 46.14 -27.58
CA ASP A 81 18.04 46.39 -29.02
C ASP A 81 16.86 47.33 -29.36
N ASN A 82 16.36 48.09 -28.38
CA ASN A 82 15.29 49.07 -28.63
C ASN A 82 15.83 50.39 -29.22
N ARG A 83 16.21 50.33 -30.50
CA ARG A 83 16.10 51.45 -31.45
C ARG A 83 15.41 50.96 -32.73
N ASN A 84 14.08 51.10 -32.69
CA ASN A 84 13.15 51.19 -33.81
C ASN A 84 12.72 49.88 -34.51
N ASP A 85 11.39 49.80 -34.63
CA ASP A 85 10.60 48.98 -35.54
C ASP A 85 10.68 47.47 -35.40
N GLU A 86 9.63 46.89 -34.81
CA GLU A 86 8.82 45.79 -35.37
C GLU A 86 8.16 44.96 -34.23
N VAL A 87 7.06 45.50 -33.69
CA VAL A 87 6.27 44.97 -32.56
C VAL A 87 5.44 43.72 -32.91
N VAL A 88 5.83 42.88 -33.89
CA VAL A 88 4.89 41.90 -34.48
C VAL A 88 5.33 40.42 -34.47
N LEU A 89 6.54 40.03 -34.06
CA LEU A 89 6.97 38.63 -34.24
C LEU A 89 7.60 37.92 -33.02
N ALA A 90 7.43 38.43 -31.80
CA ALA A 90 7.83 37.69 -30.59
C ALA A 90 6.79 36.63 -30.13
N GLY A 91 5.76 36.35 -30.94
CA GLY A 91 4.69 35.38 -30.65
C GLY A 91 4.70 34.10 -31.49
N LEU A 92 5.68 33.89 -32.38
CA LEU A 92 5.68 32.76 -33.32
C LEU A 92 7.06 32.08 -33.42
N ALA A 93 7.42 31.25 -32.43
CA ALA A 93 8.24 30.04 -32.66
C ALA A 93 8.43 29.24 -31.36
N GLY A 94 7.53 28.29 -31.11
CA GLY A 94 7.97 26.95 -30.68
C GLY A 94 8.07 26.62 -29.19
N ASN A 95 7.89 27.56 -28.26
CA ASN A 95 7.77 27.18 -26.85
C ASN A 95 6.28 27.07 -26.53
N ALA A 96 5.78 25.83 -26.50
CA ALA A 96 4.47 25.55 -25.91
C ALA A 96 4.42 26.33 -24.59
N ALA A 97 3.49 27.28 -24.48
CA ALA A 97 3.25 27.99 -23.24
C ALA A 97 2.90 26.90 -22.22
N MET A 98 3.90 26.51 -21.42
CA MET A 98 3.70 25.46 -20.45
C MET A 98 2.68 25.97 -19.46
N ASP A 99 1.66 25.16 -19.24
CA ASP A 99 0.53 25.49 -18.40
C ASP A 99 0.97 25.50 -16.93
N PRO A 100 1.12 26.66 -16.26
CA PRO A 100 1.50 26.72 -14.85
C PRO A 100 0.48 25.99 -13.96
N TRP A 101 -0.76 25.85 -14.46
CA TRP A 101 -1.83 25.12 -13.82
C TRP A 101 -1.58 23.60 -13.80
N LEU A 102 -0.78 23.06 -14.73
CA LEU A 102 -0.41 21.64 -14.73
C LEU A 102 0.52 21.29 -13.56
N ALA A 103 1.48 22.16 -13.24
CA ALA A 103 2.38 21.93 -12.10
C ALA A 103 1.62 22.00 -10.76
N GLU A 104 0.66 22.92 -10.65
CA GLU A 104 -0.23 23.05 -9.49
C GLU A 104 -1.15 21.83 -9.34
N ASP A 105 -1.77 21.38 -10.43
CA ASP A 105 -2.64 20.19 -10.45
C ASP A 105 -1.87 18.92 -10.06
N LEU A 106 -0.66 18.74 -10.61
CA LEU A 106 0.21 17.62 -10.24
C LEU A 106 0.66 17.70 -8.78
N TYR A 107 0.97 18.90 -8.28
CA TYR A 107 1.31 19.09 -6.87
C TYR A 107 0.14 18.72 -5.96
N GLN A 108 -1.07 19.16 -6.30
CA GLN A 108 -2.28 18.81 -5.56
C GLN A 108 -2.52 17.28 -5.56
N GLN A 109 -2.36 16.63 -6.71
CA GLN A 109 -2.47 15.17 -6.81
C GLN A 109 -1.41 14.44 -5.97
N VAL A 110 -0.18 14.96 -5.91
CA VAL A 110 0.88 14.41 -5.04
C VAL A 110 0.50 14.54 -3.57
N GLN A 111 -0.10 15.64 -3.14
CA GLN A 111 -0.56 15.82 -1.75
C GLN A 111 -1.73 14.89 -1.40
N GLU A 112 -2.61 14.60 -2.36
CA GLU A 112 -3.76 13.70 -2.17
C GLU A 112 -3.38 12.21 -2.10
N LEU A 113 -2.15 11.84 -2.48
CA LEU A 113 -1.65 10.46 -2.38
C LEU A 113 -1.73 9.93 -0.94
N ALA A 114 -1.38 10.77 0.04
CA ALA A 114 -1.35 10.38 1.45
C ALA A 114 -2.71 9.88 1.94
N SER A 115 -3.80 10.60 1.62
CA SER A 115 -5.16 10.17 2.00
C SER A 115 -5.54 8.84 1.36
N GLY A 116 -5.06 8.56 0.15
CA GLY A 116 -5.26 7.25 -0.47
C GLY A 116 -4.61 6.13 0.34
N PHE A 117 -3.37 6.28 0.77
CA PHE A 117 -2.72 5.25 1.58
C PHE A 117 -3.39 5.10 2.95
N GLU A 118 -3.83 6.19 3.56
CA GLU A 118 -4.58 6.19 4.83
C GLU A 118 -5.87 5.36 4.73
N GLU A 119 -6.69 5.59 3.69
CA GLU A 119 -7.91 4.81 3.44
C GLU A 119 -7.63 3.31 3.26
N LEU A 120 -6.51 2.95 2.64
CA LEU A 120 -6.12 1.53 2.51
C LEU A 120 -5.74 0.93 3.86
N LEU A 121 -4.99 1.69 4.66
CA LEU A 121 -4.57 1.29 6.00
C LEU A 121 -5.80 1.07 6.90
N GLU A 122 -6.78 1.96 6.88
CA GLU A 122 -8.06 1.81 7.60
C GLU A 122 -8.79 0.51 7.24
N HIS A 123 -8.85 0.19 5.94
CA HIS A 123 -9.45 -1.07 5.50
C HIS A 123 -8.66 -2.29 6.00
N MET A 124 -7.33 -2.23 6.03
CA MET A 124 -6.50 -3.32 6.55
C MET A 124 -6.67 -3.49 8.07
N TYR A 125 -6.78 -2.39 8.85
CA TYR A 125 -7.14 -2.44 10.26
C TYR A 125 -8.50 -3.12 10.48
N ALA A 126 -9.51 -2.78 9.67
CA ALA A 126 -10.84 -3.39 9.78
C ALA A 126 -10.81 -4.90 9.51
N LEU A 127 -9.97 -5.36 8.58
CA LEU A 127 -9.77 -6.79 8.31
C LEU A 127 -9.07 -7.50 9.47
N GLN A 128 -8.05 -6.87 10.06
CA GLN A 128 -7.32 -7.41 11.21
C GLN A 128 -8.22 -7.50 12.45
N GLU A 129 -9.04 -6.49 12.73
CA GLU A 129 -9.95 -6.49 13.87
C GLU A 129 -11.05 -7.57 13.69
N GLN A 130 -11.60 -7.74 12.49
CA GLN A 130 -12.52 -8.85 12.19
C GLN A 130 -11.86 -10.22 12.40
N ALA A 131 -10.60 -10.39 11.96
CA ALA A 131 -9.85 -11.62 12.18
C ALA A 131 -9.63 -11.87 13.69
N ARG A 132 -9.31 -10.81 14.44
CA ARG A 132 -9.13 -10.85 15.89
C ARG A 132 -10.41 -11.24 16.62
N GLU A 133 -11.56 -10.69 16.24
CA GLU A 133 -12.87 -11.05 16.81
C GLU A 133 -13.17 -12.54 16.61
N ILE A 134 -12.91 -13.09 15.41
CA ILE A 134 -13.11 -14.52 15.09
C ILE A 134 -12.19 -15.40 15.94
N VAL A 135 -10.93 -15.00 16.13
CA VAL A 135 -9.96 -15.74 16.94
C VAL A 135 -10.28 -15.65 18.44
N LEU A 136 -10.66 -14.49 18.96
CA LEU A 136 -11.03 -14.31 20.37
C LEU A 136 -12.33 -15.03 20.75
N ALA A 137 -13.29 -15.09 19.83
CA ALA A 137 -14.54 -15.84 20.02
C ALA A 137 -14.30 -17.36 20.18
N ALA A 138 -13.08 -17.85 19.91
CA ALA A 138 -12.74 -19.25 20.03
C ALA A 138 -12.61 -19.74 21.48
N GLY A 139 -12.25 -18.89 22.45
CA GLY A 139 -11.84 -19.33 23.79
C GLY A 139 -10.60 -20.25 23.77
N ASP A 140 -9.95 -20.43 24.92
CA ASP A 140 -8.78 -21.33 25.14
C ASP A 140 -9.09 -22.83 24.91
N ASP A 141 -10.17 -23.17 24.21
CA ASP A 141 -10.55 -24.55 23.96
C ASP A 141 -9.77 -25.10 22.76
N GLU A 142 -8.79 -25.89 23.17
CA GLU A 142 -8.07 -26.92 22.44
C GLU A 142 -6.75 -26.46 21.79
N GLU A 143 -5.66 -26.79 22.49
CA GLU A 143 -4.39 -27.26 21.92
C GLU A 143 -4.66 -28.44 20.97
N GLN A 144 -5.35 -28.19 19.85
CA GLN A 144 -5.44 -29.14 18.77
C GLN A 144 -4.05 -29.26 18.16
N GLN A 145 -3.50 -30.46 18.24
CA GLN A 145 -2.31 -30.86 17.50
C GLN A 145 -2.68 -30.84 16.02
N VAL A 146 -2.56 -29.67 15.42
CA VAL A 146 -2.69 -29.43 14.00
C VAL A 146 -1.40 -29.92 13.34
N GLU A 147 -1.52 -30.70 12.26
CA GLU A 147 -0.35 -31.13 11.47
C GLU A 147 0.44 -29.91 11.00
N ALA A 148 1.77 -30.00 10.93
CA ALA A 148 2.67 -28.89 10.57
C ALA A 148 2.35 -28.20 9.21
N THR A 149 1.46 -28.79 8.42
CA THR A 149 0.97 -28.34 7.12
C THR A 149 -0.30 -27.49 7.16
N GLU A 150 -1.07 -27.49 8.25
CA GLU A 150 -2.31 -26.75 8.38
C GLU A 150 -2.09 -25.45 9.18
N LEU A 151 -2.55 -24.32 8.64
CA LEU A 151 -2.39 -23.01 9.30
C LEU A 151 -3.51 -22.75 10.29
N ARG A 152 -3.14 -22.42 11.53
CA ARG A 152 -4.10 -22.08 12.59
C ARG A 152 -4.64 -20.66 12.42
N PRO A 153 -5.88 -20.37 12.88
CA PRO A 153 -6.43 -19.01 12.87
C PRO A 153 -5.53 -17.96 13.53
N VAL A 154 -4.83 -18.33 14.61
CA VAL A 154 -3.88 -17.46 15.32
C VAL A 154 -2.68 -17.12 14.43
N GLU A 155 -2.17 -18.06 13.63
CA GLU A 155 -1.03 -17.84 12.75
C GLU A 155 -1.38 -16.90 11.59
N TYR A 156 -2.62 -16.95 11.10
CA TYR A 156 -3.13 -15.94 10.17
C TYR A 156 -3.22 -14.56 10.81
N LEU A 157 -3.75 -14.46 12.02
CA LEU A 157 -3.86 -13.18 12.74
C LEU A 157 -2.48 -12.57 13.01
N GLU A 158 -1.51 -13.37 13.43
CA GLU A 158 -0.12 -12.94 13.64
C GLU A 158 0.50 -12.42 12.34
N MET A 159 0.34 -13.15 11.24
CA MET A 159 0.83 -12.71 9.93
C MET A 159 0.15 -11.41 9.47
N MET A 160 -1.18 -11.32 9.54
CA MET A 160 -1.92 -10.10 9.20
C MET A 160 -1.46 -8.90 10.05
N SER A 161 -1.21 -9.11 11.34
CA SER A 161 -0.74 -8.05 12.24
C SER A 161 0.69 -7.60 11.89
N GLN A 162 1.56 -8.54 11.50
CA GLN A 162 2.90 -8.22 11.03
C GLN A 162 2.87 -7.44 9.70
N GLU A 163 2.05 -7.87 8.75
CA GLU A 163 1.87 -7.15 7.47
C GLU A 163 1.31 -5.75 7.69
N LEU A 164 0.35 -5.60 8.61
CA LEU A 164 -0.22 -4.29 8.95
C LEU A 164 0.84 -3.34 9.49
N ALA A 165 1.67 -3.80 10.45
CA ALA A 165 2.74 -2.99 11.01
C ALA A 165 3.77 -2.56 9.96
N THR A 166 4.00 -3.40 8.95
CA THR A 166 4.84 -3.06 7.80
C THR A 166 4.21 -1.96 6.94
N PHE A 167 2.92 -2.07 6.61
CA PHE A 167 2.20 -1.03 5.86
C PHE A 167 2.09 0.28 6.64
N GLU A 168 1.97 0.24 7.97
CA GLU A 168 2.04 1.43 8.82
C GLU A 168 3.41 2.13 8.75
N ALA A 169 4.49 1.36 8.79
CA ALA A 169 5.84 1.90 8.65
C ALA A 169 6.07 2.51 7.25
N GLU A 170 5.58 1.83 6.21
CA GLU A 170 5.60 2.35 4.84
C GLU A 170 4.78 3.63 4.71
N TYR A 171 3.59 3.69 5.31
CA TYR A 171 2.75 4.88 5.32
C TYR A 171 3.51 6.07 5.93
N GLN A 172 4.11 5.90 7.10
CA GLN A 172 4.86 6.96 7.78
C GLN A 172 6.05 7.44 6.94
N HIS A 173 6.73 6.52 6.26
CA HIS A 173 7.81 6.85 5.33
C HIS A 173 7.29 7.66 4.14
N ILE A 174 6.20 7.21 3.51
CA ILE A 174 5.55 7.88 2.38
C ILE A 174 5.08 9.29 2.78
N GLU A 175 4.38 9.41 3.90
CA GLU A 175 3.87 10.68 4.41
C GLU A 175 5.03 11.66 4.66
N ALA A 176 6.11 11.21 5.28
CA ALA A 176 7.30 12.03 5.50
C ALA A 176 7.93 12.49 4.18
N LEU A 177 8.00 11.63 3.17
CA LEU A 177 8.53 12.01 1.84
C LEU A 177 7.63 13.04 1.14
N LEU A 178 6.31 12.87 1.20
CA LEU A 178 5.34 13.79 0.59
C LEU A 178 5.38 15.17 1.24
N GLN A 179 5.57 15.25 2.56
CA GLN A 179 5.71 16.52 3.28
C GLN A 179 6.97 17.32 2.88
N LEU A 180 7.99 16.67 2.31
CA LEU A 180 9.21 17.33 1.81
C LEU A 180 9.05 17.91 0.41
N ILE A 181 8.00 17.55 -0.32
CA ILE A 181 7.77 18.00 -1.69
C ILE A 181 7.13 19.40 -1.65
N SER A 182 7.75 20.33 -2.36
CA SER A 182 7.29 21.70 -2.56
C SER A 182 7.74 22.22 -3.93
N PHE A 183 7.26 23.39 -4.34
CA PHE A 183 7.74 24.07 -5.55
C PHE A 183 9.21 24.51 -5.46
N GLU A 184 9.72 24.69 -4.25
CA GLU A 184 11.11 25.07 -3.99
C GLU A 184 12.06 23.86 -4.06
N THR A 185 11.52 22.65 -3.92
CA THR A 185 12.30 21.40 -3.97
C THR A 185 13.05 21.31 -5.30
N SER A 186 14.34 21.01 -5.21
CA SER A 186 15.20 20.85 -6.38
C SER A 186 14.89 19.54 -7.11
N THR A 187 15.27 19.46 -8.38
CA THR A 187 15.05 18.25 -9.18
C THR A 187 15.92 17.08 -8.76
N ASP A 188 17.04 17.35 -8.09
CA ASP A 188 17.91 16.33 -7.52
C ASP A 188 17.33 15.76 -6.21
N GLU A 189 16.75 16.63 -5.37
CA GLU A 189 15.99 16.22 -4.19
C GLU A 189 14.77 15.38 -4.59
N LEU A 190 13.98 15.79 -5.59
CA LEU A 190 12.84 14.99 -6.08
C LEU A 190 13.26 13.60 -6.56
N ARG A 191 14.36 13.49 -7.31
CA ARG A 191 14.90 12.18 -7.71
C ARG A 191 15.34 11.35 -6.51
N THR A 192 15.97 11.97 -5.53
CA THR A 192 16.37 11.29 -4.29
C THR A 192 15.15 10.78 -3.52
N LEU A 193 14.07 11.56 -3.46
CA LEU A 193 12.80 11.15 -2.86
C LEU A 193 12.18 9.95 -3.61
N VAL A 194 12.15 9.98 -4.95
CA VAL A 194 11.66 8.86 -5.78
C VAL A 194 12.48 7.60 -5.53
N ILE A 195 13.82 7.71 -5.49
CA ILE A 195 14.69 6.56 -5.18
C ILE A 195 14.39 6.01 -3.79
N SER A 196 14.33 6.89 -2.77
CA SER A 196 14.03 6.53 -1.38
C SER A 196 12.67 5.85 -1.22
N TRP A 197 11.66 6.28 -1.98
CA TRP A 197 10.36 5.62 -2.04
C TRP A 197 10.47 4.23 -2.66
N SER A 198 11.14 4.12 -3.82
CA SER A 198 11.25 2.87 -4.59
C SER A 198 12.07 1.77 -3.91
N THR A 199 12.94 2.12 -2.96
CA THR A 199 13.83 1.18 -2.26
C THR A 199 13.40 0.91 -0.81
N SER A 200 12.11 1.10 -0.52
CA SER A 200 11.54 0.87 0.80
C SER A 200 11.89 -0.54 1.35
N PRO A 201 12.55 -0.65 2.52
CA PRO A 201 13.09 -1.91 3.02
C PRO A 201 12.10 -2.73 3.86
N PHE A 202 10.85 -2.28 4.01
CA PHE A 202 10.01 -2.71 5.12
C PHE A 202 9.37 -4.10 4.92
N LEU A 203 9.21 -4.58 3.69
CA LEU A 203 8.72 -5.94 3.41
C LEU A 203 9.87 -6.94 3.39
N ASP A 204 9.87 -7.92 4.30
CA ASP A 204 10.63 -9.16 4.11
C ASP A 204 9.88 -10.06 3.10
N PRO A 205 10.33 -10.14 1.84
CA PRO A 205 9.61 -10.90 0.84
C PRO A 205 9.78 -12.41 1.10
N ALA A 206 10.79 -12.85 1.86
CA ALA A 206 11.01 -14.26 2.13
C ALA A 206 9.99 -14.81 3.14
N GLN A 207 9.75 -14.09 4.23
CA GLN A 207 8.78 -14.48 5.25
C GLN A 207 7.36 -14.52 4.66
N SER A 208 6.95 -13.46 3.97
CA SER A 208 5.63 -13.37 3.31
C SER A 208 5.43 -14.48 2.27
N ARG A 209 6.44 -14.75 1.42
CA ARG A 209 6.38 -15.85 0.44
C ARG A 209 6.23 -17.22 1.09
N SER A 210 6.95 -17.48 2.18
CA SER A 210 6.86 -18.76 2.89
C SER A 210 5.49 -19.01 3.51
N PHE A 211 4.83 -17.94 4.01
CA PHE A 211 3.49 -18.04 4.56
C PHE A 211 2.44 -18.22 3.48
N VAL A 212 2.53 -17.47 2.38
CA VAL A 212 1.64 -17.64 1.22
C VAL A 212 1.74 -19.05 0.65
N GLN A 213 2.94 -19.64 0.59
CA GLN A 213 3.12 -21.02 0.14
C GLN A 213 2.42 -22.01 1.08
N ARG A 214 2.54 -21.83 2.41
CA ARG A 214 1.82 -22.64 3.40
C ARG A 214 0.30 -22.47 3.30
N HIS A 215 -0.17 -21.25 3.06
CA HIS A 215 -1.59 -20.96 2.83
C HIS A 215 -2.13 -21.71 1.60
N GLN A 216 -1.41 -21.67 0.48
CA GLN A 216 -1.82 -22.41 -0.74
C GLN A 216 -1.89 -23.92 -0.51
N VAL A 217 -0.92 -24.49 0.20
CA VAL A 217 -0.92 -25.92 0.55
C VAL A 217 -2.09 -26.26 1.46
N SER A 218 -2.33 -25.45 2.50
CA SER A 218 -3.46 -25.63 3.42
C SER A 218 -4.81 -25.55 2.70
N GLN A 219 -4.99 -24.61 1.77
CA GLN A 219 -6.21 -24.52 0.96
C GLN A 219 -6.43 -25.75 0.08
N GLN A 220 -5.36 -26.34 -0.49
CA GLN A 220 -5.46 -27.55 -1.30
C GLN A 220 -5.82 -28.81 -0.49
N LEU A 221 -5.45 -28.86 0.79
CA LEU A 221 -5.79 -29.98 1.68
C LEU A 221 -7.26 -29.94 2.15
N HIS A 222 -7.88 -28.76 2.17
CA HIS A 222 -9.26 -28.55 2.64
C HIS A 222 -10.29 -28.23 1.52
N ALA A 223 -9.89 -28.38 0.25
CA ALA A 223 -10.75 -28.24 -0.94
C ALA A 223 -11.46 -29.56 -1.30
#